data_AF-A0A8T4UG43-F1
#
_entry.id   AF-A0A8T4UG43-F1
#
_cell.length_a   1.000
_cell.length_b   1.000
_cell.length_c   1.000
_cell.angle_alpha   90.00
_cell.angle_beta   90.00
_cell.angle_gamma   90.00
#
_symmetry.space_group_name_H-M   'P 1'
#
loop_
_entity.id
_entity.type
_entity.pdbx_description
1 polymer ?
#
loop_
_entity_poly.entity_id
_entity_poly.type
_entity_poly.pdbx_seq_one_letter_code
_entity_poly.pdbx_strand_id
1 'polypeptide(L)'
;MNLTAIDIMAIILIVLSLIKITVLATKPKSWIKVAKFVYGTPGITTIISLILAIIILRYLLAELTIVQIFAAMLLLVPLMAISFSAFSKDMITLANKIINTDVLKKSIVPIIVWIGLIIWVLYAIFIQ
;
A
#
# COMPACT_ATOMS: atom_id res chain seq x y z
N MET A 1 -11.10 9.61 -27.15
CA MET A 1 -10.42 10.12 -25.94
C MET A 1 -9.21 9.26 -25.69
N ASN A 2 -8.03 9.86 -25.55
CA ASN A 2 -6.84 9.13 -25.13
C ASN A 2 -6.87 9.01 -23.61
N LEU A 3 -6.58 7.83 -23.09
CA LEU A 3 -6.48 7.60 -21.64
C LEU A 3 -5.26 8.34 -21.08
N THR A 4 -5.46 9.02 -19.95
CA THR A 4 -4.38 9.65 -19.18
C THR A 4 -3.60 8.59 -18.39
N ALA A 5 -2.47 8.98 -17.78
CA ALA A 5 -1.70 8.04 -16.98
C ALA A 5 -2.50 7.65 -15.72
N ILE A 6 -3.23 8.59 -15.13
CA ILE A 6 -4.09 8.31 -13.97
C ILE A 6 -5.24 7.35 -14.34
N ASP A 7 -5.84 7.48 -15.52
CA ASP A 7 -6.89 6.57 -15.98
C ASP A 7 -6.37 5.14 -16.11
N ILE A 8 -5.17 4.97 -16.69
CA ILE A 8 -4.53 3.65 -16.83
C ILE A 8 -4.25 3.04 -15.45
N MET A 9 -3.72 3.82 -14.51
CA MET A 9 -3.47 3.35 -13.14
C MET A 9 -4.77 2.93 -12.44
N ALA A 10 -5.84 3.71 -12.61
CA ALA A 10 -7.16 3.38 -12.07
C ALA A 10 -7.71 2.07 -12.67
N ILE A 11 -7.62 1.90 -13.99
CA ILE A 11 -8.06 0.68 -14.68
C ILE A 11 -7.27 -0.54 -14.17
N ILE A 12 -5.95 -0.44 -14.02
CA ILE A 12 -5.12 -1.51 -13.46
C ILE A 12 -5.60 -1.88 -12.06
N LEU A 13 -5.82 -0.89 -11.19
CA LEU A 13 -6.27 -1.14 -9.83
C LEU A 13 -7.68 -1.77 -9.79
N ILE A 14 -8.59 -1.33 -10.66
CA ILE A 14 -9.94 -1.89 -10.79
C ILE A 14 -9.86 -3.36 -11.19
N VAL A 15 -9.11 -3.68 -12.26
CA VAL A 15 -8.96 -5.05 -12.75
C VAL A 15 -8.35 -5.96 -11.67
N LEU A 16 -7.27 -5.53 -11.01
CA LEU A 16 -6.65 -6.30 -9.93
C LEU A 16 -7.59 -6.51 -8.75
N SER A 17 -8.37 -5.49 -8.39
CA SER A 17 -9.33 -5.56 -7.28
C SER A 17 -10.49 -6.51 -7.60
N LEU A 18 -11.05 -6.42 -8.81
CA LEU A 18 -12.12 -7.32 -9.25
C LEU A 18 -11.64 -8.77 -9.30
N ILE A 19 -10.45 -9.03 -9.83
CA ILE A 19 -9.83 -10.37 -9.81
C ILE A 19 -9.69 -10.86 -8.38
N LYS A 20 -9.11 -10.03 -7.49
CA LYS A 20 -8.88 -10.39 -6.08
C LYS A 20 -10.18 -10.72 -5.36
N ILE A 21 -11.21 -9.88 -5.49
CA ILE A 21 -12.53 -10.09 -4.87
C ILE A 21 -13.15 -11.37 -5.41
N THR A 22 -13.13 -11.58 -6.73
CA THR A 22 -13.68 -12.80 -7.36
C THR A 22 -12.99 -14.06 -6.86
N VAL A 23 -11.65 -14.05 -6.76
CA VAL A 23 -10.88 -15.20 -6.25
C VAL A 23 -11.17 -15.43 -4.77
N LEU A 24 -11.28 -14.38 -3.95
CA LEU A 24 -11.61 -14.52 -2.53
C LEU A 24 -13.03 -15.06 -2.31
N ALA A 25 -13.99 -14.63 -3.12
CA ALA A 25 -15.38 -15.09 -3.03
C ALA A 25 -15.55 -16.55 -3.48
N THR A 26 -14.79 -16.98 -4.50
CA THR A 26 -14.97 -18.33 -5.09
C THR A 26 -13.99 -19.37 -4.54
N LYS A 27 -12.72 -19.00 -4.33
CA LYS A 27 -11.62 -19.91 -3.98
C LYS A 27 -10.59 -19.21 -3.08
N PRO A 28 -10.92 -18.88 -1.82
CA PRO A 28 -10.04 -18.11 -0.93
C PRO A 28 -8.68 -18.78 -0.69
N LYS A 29 -8.62 -20.12 -0.68
CA LYS A 29 -7.36 -20.88 -0.55
C LYS A 29 -6.40 -20.66 -1.73
N SER A 30 -6.91 -20.35 -2.92
CA SER A 30 -6.07 -20.01 -4.08
C SER A 30 -5.35 -18.68 -3.87
N TRP A 31 -6.01 -17.70 -3.25
CA TRP A 31 -5.38 -16.42 -2.92
C TRP A 31 -4.21 -16.59 -1.94
N ILE A 32 -4.31 -17.53 -1.00
CA ILE A 32 -3.20 -17.85 -0.08
C ILE A 32 -1.95 -18.30 -0.84
N LYS A 33 -2.08 -19.03 -1.96
CA LYS A 33 -0.92 -19.44 -2.77
C LYS A 33 -0.22 -18.23 -3.38
N VAL A 34 -0.99 -17.27 -3.91
CA VAL A 34 -0.46 -16.01 -4.43
C VAL A 34 0.23 -15.22 -3.32
N ALA A 35 -0.41 -15.09 -2.16
CA ALA A 35 0.19 -14.41 -1.01
C ALA A 35 1.50 -15.07 -0.57
N LYS A 36 1.57 -16.41 -0.51
CA LYS A 36 2.81 -17.13 -0.19
C LYS A 36 3.90 -16.93 -1.24
N PHE A 37 3.53 -16.88 -2.52
CA PHE A 37 4.49 -16.61 -3.59
C PHE A 37 5.07 -15.19 -3.47
N VAL A 38 4.21 -14.20 -3.25
CA VAL A 38 4.61 -12.79 -3.15
C VAL A 38 5.37 -12.51 -1.86
N TYR A 39 4.92 -13.00 -0.72
CA TYR A 39 5.53 -12.70 0.59
C TYR A 39 6.55 -13.74 1.06
N GLY A 40 6.73 -14.84 0.33
CA GLY A 40 7.73 -15.87 0.65
C GLY A 40 9.17 -15.44 0.36
N THR A 41 9.36 -14.37 -0.40
CA THR A 41 10.67 -13.83 -0.81
C THR A 41 10.81 -12.35 -0.43
N PRO A 42 10.73 -12.00 0.87
CA PRO A 42 10.51 -10.62 1.34
C PRO A 42 11.51 -9.59 0.82
N GLY A 43 12.77 -9.94 0.60
CA GLY A 43 13.77 -9.05 0.01
C GLY A 43 13.43 -8.66 -1.44
N ILE A 44 13.07 -9.65 -2.27
CA ILE A 44 12.66 -9.44 -3.67
C ILE A 44 11.36 -8.63 -3.71
N THR A 45 10.39 -8.99 -2.88
CA THR A 45 9.11 -8.28 -2.75
C THR A 45 9.33 -6.82 -2.41
N THR A 46 10.23 -6.53 -1.47
CA THR A 46 10.56 -5.16 -1.05
C THR A 46 11.14 -4.36 -2.20
N ILE A 47 12.14 -4.90 -2.92
CA ILE A 47 12.78 -4.21 -4.05
C ILE A 47 11.76 -3.92 -5.15
N ILE A 48 10.98 -4.92 -5.56
CA ILE A 48 9.95 -4.76 -6.60
C ILE A 48 8.91 -3.73 -6.16
N SER A 49 8.46 -3.78 -4.90
CA SER A 49 7.45 -2.85 -4.38
C SER A 49 7.97 -1.42 -4.32
N LEU A 50 9.25 -1.20 -3.96
CA LEU A 50 9.87 0.13 -3.97
C LEU A 50 9.97 0.70 -5.38
N ILE A 51 10.41 -0.12 -6.34
CA ILE A 51 10.50 0.30 -7.75
C ILE A 51 9.10 0.68 -8.26
N LEU A 52 8.10 -0.16 -8.02
CA LEU A 52 6.72 0.13 -8.42
C LEU A 52 6.18 1.38 -7.72
N ALA A 53 6.46 1.58 -6.43
CA ALA A 53 6.03 2.76 -5.70
C ALA A 53 6.63 4.04 -6.29
N ILE A 54 7.92 4.05 -6.63
CA ILE A 54 8.58 5.21 -7.27
C ILE A 54 7.97 5.49 -8.65
N ILE A 55 7.76 4.45 -9.46
CA ILE A 55 7.16 4.58 -10.80
C ILE A 55 5.75 5.17 -10.69
N ILE A 56 4.91 4.58 -9.82
CA ILE A 56 3.53 5.04 -9.61
C ILE A 56 3.53 6.48 -9.09
N LEU A 57 4.35 6.81 -8.09
CA LEU A 57 4.44 8.17 -7.55
C LEU A 57 4.84 9.18 -8.64
N ARG A 58 5.79 8.84 -9.50
CA ARG A 58 6.20 9.71 -10.62
C ARG A 58 5.05 9.99 -11.59
N TYR A 59 4.26 8.97 -11.94
CA TYR A 59 3.10 9.16 -12.80
C TYR A 59 2.00 9.96 -12.11
N LEU A 60 1.76 9.73 -10.82
CA LEU A 60 0.79 10.52 -10.05
C LEU A 60 1.20 11.99 -9.97
N LEU A 61 2.48 12.28 -9.73
CA LEU A 61 3.00 13.64 -9.65
C LEU A 61 2.95 14.42 -10.98
N ALA A 62 2.73 13.74 -12.11
CA ALA A 62 2.51 14.41 -13.39
C ALA A 62 1.12 15.06 -13.48
N GLU A 63 0.16 14.61 -12.67
CA GLU A 63 -1.24 15.06 -12.74
C GLU A 63 -1.78 15.57 -11.39
N LEU A 64 -1.22 15.12 -10.27
CA LEU A 64 -1.63 15.45 -8.91
C LEU A 64 -0.48 16.03 -8.09
N THR A 65 -0.79 16.91 -7.15
CA THR A 65 0.20 17.35 -6.15
C THR A 65 0.40 16.28 -5.08
N ILE A 66 1.57 16.30 -4.43
CA ILE A 66 1.85 15.37 -3.31
C ILE A 66 0.80 15.50 -2.18
N VAL A 67 0.27 16.70 -1.97
CA VAL A 67 -0.79 16.98 -1.00
C VAL A 67 -2.10 16.30 -1.39
N GLN A 68 -2.50 16.37 -2.67
CA GLN A 68 -3.70 15.67 -3.17
C GLN A 68 -3.57 14.15 -3.05
N ILE A 69 -2.38 13.61 -3.33
CA ILE A 69 -2.09 12.17 -3.15
C ILE A 69 -2.27 11.77 -1.67
N PHE A 70 -1.70 12.53 -0.74
CA PHE A 70 -1.84 12.27 0.70
C PHE A 70 -3.29 12.40 1.19
N ALA A 71 -4.03 13.39 0.69
CA ALA A 71 -5.45 13.56 1.01
C ALA A 71 -6.28 12.35 0.52
N ALA A 72 -6.00 11.82 -0.67
CA ALA A 72 -6.64 10.60 -1.16
C ALA A 72 -6.25 9.37 -0.33
N MET A 73 -4.98 9.26 0.08
CA MET A 73 -4.53 8.18 0.96
C MET A 73 -5.19 8.22 2.34
N LEU A 74 -5.54 9.40 2.86
CA LEU A 74 -6.28 9.53 4.11
C LEU A 74 -7.61 8.78 4.07
N LEU A 75 -8.29 8.73 2.92
CA LEU A 75 -9.52 7.95 2.74
C LEU A 75 -9.29 6.44 2.93
N LEU A 76 -8.11 5.93 2.56
CA LEU A 76 -7.78 4.51 2.72
C LEU A 76 -7.60 4.10 4.18
N VAL A 77 -7.17 5.01 5.05
CA VAL A 77 -6.92 4.73 6.47
C VAL A 77 -8.17 4.17 7.18
N PRO A 78 -9.34 4.84 7.18
CA PRO A 78 -10.54 4.30 7.82
C PRO A 78 -11.08 3.05 7.12
N LEU A 79 -10.94 2.92 5.79
CA LEU A 79 -11.36 1.71 5.06
C LEU A 79 -10.53 0.48 5.47
N MET A 80 -9.23 0.66 5.67
CA MET A 80 -8.35 -0.38 6.24
C MET A 80 -8.72 -0.68 7.69
N ALA A 81 -9.03 0.33 8.50
CA ALA A 81 -9.44 0.14 9.89
C ALA A 81 -10.73 -0.70 10.00
N ILE A 82 -11.74 -0.45 9.15
CA ILE A 82 -12.94 -1.29 9.06
C ILE A 82 -12.56 -2.74 8.76
N SER A 83 -11.70 -2.95 7.76
CA SER A 83 -11.26 -4.28 7.35
C SER A 83 -10.55 -5.04 8.48
N PHE A 84 -9.67 -4.39 9.24
CA PHE A 84 -8.97 -5.02 10.37
C PHE A 84 -9.86 -5.20 11.60
N SER A 85 -10.84 -4.32 11.81
CA SER A 85 -11.76 -4.40 12.96
C SER A 85 -12.58 -5.70 12.98
N ALA A 86 -12.95 -6.20 11.79
CA ALA A 86 -13.66 -7.48 11.63
C ALA A 86 -12.86 -8.69 12.18
N PHE A 87 -11.54 -8.56 12.29
CA PHE A 87 -10.63 -9.59 12.80
C PHE A 87 -9.85 -9.12 14.03
N SER A 88 -10.43 -8.22 14.83
CA SER A 88 -9.76 -7.51 15.93
C SER A 88 -8.97 -8.41 16.88
N LYS A 89 -9.53 -9.54 17.34
CA LYS A 89 -8.84 -10.48 18.25
C LYS A 89 -7.58 -11.07 17.64
N ASP A 90 -7.64 -11.47 16.38
CA ASP A 90 -6.50 -12.03 15.65
C ASP A 90 -5.45 -10.95 15.38
N MET A 91 -5.89 -9.74 15.05
CA MET A 91 -4.99 -8.59 14.85
C MET A 91 -4.25 -8.20 16.14
N ILE A 92 -4.93 -8.16 17.29
CA ILE A 92 -4.30 -7.89 18.59
C ILE A 92 -3.28 -8.98 18.93
N THR A 93 -3.64 -10.25 18.70
CA THR A 93 -2.73 -11.38 18.94
C THR A 93 -1.50 -11.30 18.05
N LEU A 94 -1.67 -10.94 16.77
CA LEU A 94 -0.58 -10.74 15.83
C LEU A 94 0.30 -9.56 16.26
N ALA A 95 -0.29 -8.43 16.64
CA ALA A 95 0.43 -7.25 17.11
C ALA A 95 1.30 -7.56 18.33
N ASN A 96 0.76 -8.29 19.31
CA ASN A 96 1.50 -8.75 20.49
C ASN A 96 2.68 -9.67 20.13
N LYS A 97 2.55 -10.49 19.08
CA LYS A 97 3.68 -11.30 18.59
C LYS A 97 4.74 -10.44 17.90
N ILE A 98 4.31 -9.46 17.08
CA ILE A 98 5.21 -8.61 16.31
C ILE A 98 6.01 -7.69 17.23
N ILE A 99 5.39 -7.04 18.22
CA ILE A 99 6.06 -6.08 19.11
C ILE A 99 7.18 -6.70 19.95
N ASN A 100 7.10 -8.00 20.22
CA ASN A 100 8.17 -8.77 20.89
C ASN A 100 9.37 -9.09 19.97
N THR A 101 9.34 -8.64 18.72
CA THR A 101 10.46 -8.75 17.78
C THR A 101 11.09 -7.38 17.54
N ASP A 102 12.23 -7.33 16.86
CA ASP A 102 12.88 -6.07 16.48
C ASP A 102 12.14 -5.39 15.30
N VAL A 103 10.92 -4.92 15.56
CA VAL A 103 9.98 -4.37 14.56
C VAL A 103 10.59 -3.19 13.80
N LEU A 104 11.29 -2.31 14.53
CA LEU A 104 11.91 -1.12 13.95
C LEU A 104 12.98 -1.49 12.94
N LYS A 105 13.88 -2.43 13.27
CA LYS A 105 14.89 -2.89 12.31
C LYS A 105 14.26 -3.59 11.11
N LYS A 106 13.23 -4.41 11.34
CA LYS A 106 12.53 -5.12 10.25
C LYS A 106 11.72 -4.20 9.34
N SER A 107 11.34 -3.03 9.83
CA SER A 107 10.49 -2.05 9.11
C SER A 107 11.24 -0.77 8.76
N ILE A 108 12.58 -0.78 8.82
CA ILE A 108 13.37 0.44 8.63
C ILE A 108 13.18 1.06 7.25
N VAL A 109 13.07 0.22 6.21
CA VAL A 109 12.87 0.65 4.83
C VAL A 109 11.55 1.42 4.66
N PRO A 110 10.38 0.85 5.00
CA PRO A 110 9.13 1.61 4.90
C PRO A 110 9.10 2.83 5.83
N ILE A 111 9.72 2.77 7.02
CA ILE A 111 9.81 3.93 7.92
C ILE A 111 10.55 5.10 7.26
N ILE A 112 11.72 4.85 6.65
CA ILE A 112 12.51 5.90 5.97
C ILE A 112 11.70 6.51 4.81
N VAL A 113 11.05 5.68 3.99
CA VAL A 113 10.20 6.16 2.90
C VAL A 113 9.08 7.04 3.42
N TRP A 114 8.40 6.62 4.48
CA TRP A 114 7.32 7.39 5.09
C TRP A 114 7.79 8.73 5.66
N ILE A 115 8.92 8.76 6.36
CA ILE A 115 9.50 10.01 6.88
C ILE A 115 9.80 10.97 5.73
N GLY A 116 10.43 10.49 4.66
CA GLY A 116 10.72 11.32 3.48
C GLY A 116 9.46 11.91 2.84
N LEU A 117 8.41 11.11 2.66
CA LEU A 117 7.14 11.58 2.10
C LEU A 117 6.43 12.58 3.02
N ILE A 118 6.44 12.37 4.34
CA ILE A 118 5.86 13.29 5.32
C ILE A 118 6.58 14.64 5.26
N ILE A 119 7.91 14.64 5.27
CA ILE A 119 8.70 15.88 5.17
C ILE A 119 8.38 16.62 3.88
N TRP A 120 8.27 15.90 2.76
CA TRP A 120 7.92 16.50 1.47
C TRP A 120 6.53 17.13 1.48
N VAL A 121 5.53 16.46 2.02
CA VAL A 121 4.17 17.03 2.13
C VAL A 121 4.16 18.26 3.02
N LEU A 122 4.84 18.22 4.17
CA LEU A 122 4.93 19.37 5.06
C LEU A 122 5.60 20.56 4.36
N TYR A 123 6.69 20.33 3.63
CA TYR A 123 7.32 21.36 2.82
C TYR A 123 6.36 21.93 1.77
N ALA A 124 5.62 21.06 1.07
CA ALA A 124 4.67 21.45 0.04
C ALA A 124 3.42 22.19 0.57
N ILE A 125 3.10 22.07 1.86
CA ILE A 125 1.96 22.77 2.48
C ILE A 125 2.39 24.13 3.05
N PHE A 126 3.55 24.19 3.68
CA PHE A 126 3.94 25.35 4.49
C PHE A 126 4.99 26.25 3.85
N ILE A 127 5.72 25.76 2.84
CA ILE A 127 6.88 26.46 2.28
C ILE A 127 6.73 26.72 0.77
N GLN A 128 6.14 25.78 0.02
CA GLN A 128 5.86 25.91 -1.40
C GLN A 128 4.44 26.43 -1.64
#